data_AF-A0A218QUL7-F1
#
_entry.id   AF-A0A218QUL7-F1
#
_cell.length_a   1.000
_cell.length_b   1.000
_cell.length_c   1.000
_cell.angle_alpha   90.00
_cell.angle_beta   90.00
_cell.angle_gamma   90.00
#
_symmetry.space_group_name_H-M   'P 1'
#
loop_
_entity.id
_entity.type
_entity.pdbx_description
1 polymer ?
#
loop_
_entity_poly.entity_id
_entity_poly.type
_entity_poly.pdbx_seq_one_letter_code
_entity_poly.pdbx_strand_id
1 'polypeptide(L)'
;MITSTMPKRVQILKHKFSTSIGLPFKELLPEAAIIEIISELKIKYRCRLFDPIVTLWAFLSQVLDADKSCRNAVSRIIAHLVGEGVELPSTDTSAYCQARIRLPEKFLEKLFYKVALGLEEKVIEEYLWCGREVKVLDGSNVSMPDTLSNQKEYPQHKNQSCGCGFPIAKIGVLFNIATGAVIALVIDVFNTHDIQLARKLYEFLKPGDVLLGDRAYECICGFS
;
A
#
# COMPACT_ATOMS: atom_id res chain seq x y z
N MET A 1 23.36 9.83 -18.93
CA MET A 1 21.89 9.97 -18.85
C MET A 1 21.32 9.66 -20.23
N ILE A 2 20.70 8.49 -20.42
CA ILE A 2 19.96 8.21 -21.65
C ILE A 2 18.55 8.73 -21.40
N THR A 3 18.20 9.84 -22.03
CA THR A 3 16.82 10.34 -22.07
C THR A 3 15.99 9.39 -22.91
N SER A 4 15.50 8.31 -22.30
CA SER A 4 14.52 7.43 -22.90
C SER A 4 13.22 8.22 -23.04
N THR A 5 12.88 8.61 -24.28
CA THR A 5 11.60 9.23 -24.61
C THR A 5 10.47 8.29 -24.17
N MET A 6 9.64 8.76 -23.23
CA MET A 6 8.55 7.98 -22.66
C MET A 6 7.55 7.59 -23.78
N PRO A 7 7.18 6.30 -23.91
CA PRO A 7 6.25 5.87 -24.95
C PRO A 7 4.88 6.57 -24.83
N LYS A 8 4.26 6.94 -25.96
CA LYS A 8 2.93 7.59 -26.01
C LYS A 8 1.87 6.83 -25.20
N ARG A 9 1.90 5.49 -25.23
CA ARG A 9 0.99 4.62 -24.46
C ARG A 9 1.11 4.82 -22.95
N VAL A 10 2.32 5.03 -22.44
CA VAL A 10 2.58 5.28 -21.02
C VAL A 10 1.99 6.63 -20.60
N GLN A 11 2.17 7.67 -21.43
CA GLN A 11 1.59 8.99 -21.18
C GLN A 11 0.06 8.93 -21.10
N ILE A 12 -0.57 8.22 -22.04
CA ILE A 12 -2.03 8.02 -22.06
C ILE A 12 -2.49 7.31 -20.80
N LEU A 13 -1.86 6.22 -20.40
CA LEU A 13 -2.25 5.48 -19.20
C LEU A 13 -2.09 6.32 -17.94
N LYS A 14 -0.97 7.04 -17.82
CA LYS A 14 -0.76 7.94 -16.69
C LYS A 14 -1.86 8.98 -16.60
N HIS A 15 -2.22 9.59 -17.73
CA HIS A 15 -3.34 10.52 -17.77
C HIS A 15 -4.66 9.85 -17.36
N LYS A 16 -5.02 8.71 -17.95
CA LYS A 16 -6.29 8.01 -17.66
C LYS A 16 -6.42 7.60 -16.20
N PHE A 17 -5.38 7.02 -15.59
CA PHE A 17 -5.38 6.69 -14.16
C PHE A 17 -5.49 7.94 -13.28
N SER A 18 -4.89 9.06 -13.70
CA SER A 18 -4.97 10.32 -12.95
C SER A 18 -6.35 10.99 -13.02
N THR A 19 -7.15 10.68 -14.06
CA THR A 19 -8.47 11.27 -14.31
C THR A 19 -9.63 10.30 -14.10
N SER A 20 -9.37 9.02 -13.90
CA SER A 20 -10.41 7.99 -13.78
C SER A 20 -11.23 8.20 -12.51
N ILE A 21 -12.55 8.26 -12.66
CA ILE A 21 -13.51 8.35 -11.58
C ILE A 21 -13.36 7.10 -10.69
N GLY A 22 -12.95 7.32 -9.44
CA GLY A 22 -12.88 6.27 -8.42
C GLY A 22 -11.60 6.27 -7.59
N LEU A 23 -10.47 6.76 -8.11
CA LEU A 23 -9.22 6.82 -7.35
C LEU A 23 -8.50 8.16 -7.53
N PRO A 24 -8.33 8.97 -6.46
CA PRO A 24 -7.67 10.27 -6.52
C PRO A 24 -6.14 10.12 -6.57
N PHE A 25 -5.62 9.22 -7.43
CA PHE A 25 -4.19 8.95 -7.52
C PHE A 25 -3.37 10.19 -7.85
N LYS A 26 -3.93 11.11 -8.64
CA LYS A 26 -3.26 12.38 -8.93
C LYS A 26 -3.01 13.22 -7.68
N GLU A 27 -3.92 13.16 -6.72
CA GLU A 27 -3.90 13.97 -5.50
C GLU A 27 -3.14 13.27 -4.37
N LEU A 28 -3.34 11.96 -4.20
CA LEU A 28 -2.69 11.18 -3.15
C LEU A 28 -1.30 10.69 -3.55
N LEU A 29 -1.11 10.27 -4.80
CA LEU A 29 0.11 9.64 -5.32
C LEU A 29 0.56 10.29 -6.63
N PRO A 30 0.87 11.61 -6.62
CA PRO A 30 1.29 12.31 -7.82
C PRO A 30 2.56 11.69 -8.40
N GLU A 31 2.69 11.71 -9.73
CA GLU A 31 3.85 11.18 -10.45
C GLU A 31 5.18 11.74 -9.93
N ALA A 32 5.22 13.03 -9.58
CA ALA A 32 6.40 13.67 -9.01
C ALA A 32 6.86 12.99 -7.70
N ALA A 33 5.93 12.68 -6.79
CA ALA A 33 6.25 12.01 -5.53
C ALA A 33 6.78 10.59 -5.75
N ILE A 34 6.23 9.88 -6.74
CA ILE A 34 6.69 8.54 -7.13
C ILE A 34 8.12 8.60 -7.69
N ILE A 35 8.39 9.55 -8.60
CA ILE A 35 9.71 9.73 -9.22
C ILE A 35 10.76 10.10 -8.18
N GLU A 36 10.41 10.94 -7.22
CA GLU A 36 11.30 11.33 -6.12
C GLU A 36 11.77 10.12 -5.32
N ILE A 37 10.85 9.23 -4.92
CA ILE A 37 11.18 8.01 -4.17
C ILE A 37 11.97 7.02 -5.04
N ILE A 38 11.62 6.89 -6.34
CA ILE A 38 12.40 6.08 -7.29
C ILE A 38 13.85 6.56 -7.37
N SER A 39 14.06 7.88 -7.41
CA SER A 39 15.38 8.50 -7.44
C SER A 39 16.13 8.28 -6.13
N GLU A 40 15.47 8.50 -4.99
CA GLU A 40 16.03 8.29 -3.65
C GLU A 40 16.53 6.85 -3.46
N LEU A 41 15.68 5.88 -3.83
CA LEU A 41 15.98 4.44 -3.74
C LEU A 41 16.86 3.94 -4.90
N LYS A 42 17.24 4.81 -5.84
CA LYS A 42 18.05 4.48 -7.03
C LYS A 42 17.48 3.31 -7.83
N ILE A 43 16.15 3.22 -7.91
CA ILE A 43 15.45 2.12 -8.60
C ILE A 43 15.68 2.25 -10.10
N LYS A 44 16.33 1.24 -10.68
CA LYS A 44 16.53 1.16 -12.13
C LYS A 44 15.32 0.51 -12.78
N TYR A 45 14.74 1.18 -13.77
CA TYR A 45 13.63 0.66 -14.55
C TYR A 45 13.80 0.99 -16.03
N ARG A 46 13.02 0.32 -16.89
CA ARG A 46 12.94 0.61 -18.32
C ARG A 46 11.62 1.33 -18.59
N CYS A 47 11.65 2.38 -19.41
CA CYS A 47 10.44 3.08 -19.86
C CYS A 47 9.71 2.24 -20.91
N ARG A 48 8.98 1.22 -20.45
CA ARG A 48 8.07 0.38 -21.24
C ARG A 48 6.63 0.64 -20.79
N LEU A 49 5.67 -0.09 -21.36
CA LEU A 49 4.25 0.05 -21.01
C LEU A 49 4.00 -0.03 -19.50
N PHE A 50 4.57 -1.03 -18.84
CA PHE A 50 4.53 -1.21 -17.39
C PHE A 50 5.78 -0.59 -16.76
N ASP A 51 5.87 0.73 -16.81
CA ASP A 51 6.82 1.48 -15.98
C ASP A 51 6.38 1.45 -14.50
N PRO A 52 7.21 1.86 -13.54
CA PRO A 52 6.86 1.79 -12.12
C PRO A 52 5.57 2.53 -11.75
N ILE A 53 5.25 3.64 -12.41
CA ILE A 53 4.08 4.47 -12.11
C ILE A 53 2.81 3.79 -12.62
N VAL A 54 2.79 3.39 -13.89
CA VAL A 54 1.67 2.63 -14.48
C VAL A 54 1.48 1.32 -13.72
N THR A 55 2.55 0.64 -13.35
CA THR A 55 2.50 -0.61 -12.58
C THR A 55 1.89 -0.38 -11.21
N LEU A 56 2.31 0.66 -10.49
CA LEU A 56 1.77 1.01 -9.17
C LEU A 56 0.28 1.34 -9.25
N TRP A 57 -0.13 2.25 -10.15
CA TRP A 57 -1.53 2.66 -10.28
C TRP A 57 -2.43 1.53 -10.77
N ALA A 58 -1.96 0.71 -11.69
CA ALA A 58 -2.66 -0.50 -12.10
C ALA A 58 -2.80 -1.50 -10.94
N PHE A 59 -1.76 -1.66 -10.13
CA PHE A 59 -1.78 -2.58 -9.00
C PHE A 59 -2.74 -2.12 -7.90
N LEU A 60 -2.71 -0.84 -7.53
CA LEU A 60 -3.68 -0.28 -6.58
C LEU A 60 -5.11 -0.39 -7.12
N SER A 61 -5.31 -0.05 -8.41
CA SER A 61 -6.60 -0.21 -9.07
C SER A 61 -7.10 -1.66 -9.05
N GLN A 62 -6.20 -2.63 -9.22
CA GLN A 62 -6.52 -4.06 -9.17
C GLN A 62 -6.93 -4.50 -7.77
N VAL A 63 -6.23 -4.05 -6.72
CA VAL A 63 -6.53 -4.44 -5.33
C VAL A 63 -7.90 -3.94 -4.88
N LEU A 64 -8.30 -2.78 -5.38
CA LEU A 64 -9.56 -2.12 -5.07
C LEU A 64 -10.73 -2.57 -5.96
N ASP A 65 -10.44 -3.31 -7.04
CA ASP A 65 -11.45 -3.84 -7.94
C ASP A 65 -12.20 -5.04 -7.30
N ALA A 66 -13.43 -5.26 -7.74
CA ALA A 66 -14.18 -6.47 -7.37
C ALA A 66 -13.53 -7.72 -7.99
N ASP A 67 -13.08 -7.63 -9.25
CA ASP A 67 -12.26 -8.65 -9.89
C ASP A 67 -10.77 -8.27 -9.77
N LYS A 68 -10.13 -8.86 -8.77
CA LYS A 68 -8.72 -8.62 -8.42
C LYS A 68 -7.75 -9.41 -9.30
N SER A 69 -8.18 -10.01 -10.41
CA SER A 69 -7.30 -10.79 -11.28
C SER A 69 -6.33 -9.90 -12.06
N CYS A 70 -5.12 -10.40 -12.32
CA CYS A 70 -4.17 -9.72 -13.21
C CYS A 70 -4.74 -9.56 -14.63
N ARG A 71 -5.60 -10.50 -15.06
CA ARG A 71 -6.27 -10.46 -16.36
C ARG A 71 -7.21 -9.28 -16.46
N ASN A 72 -8.03 -9.02 -15.44
CA ASN A 72 -8.91 -7.85 -15.39
C ASN A 72 -8.09 -6.55 -15.42
N ALA A 73 -7.04 -6.45 -14.59
CA ALA A 73 -6.15 -5.28 -14.57
C ALA A 73 -5.55 -4.97 -15.96
N VAL A 74 -5.02 -5.97 -16.66
CA VAL A 74 -4.48 -5.81 -18.02
C VAL A 74 -5.59 -5.48 -19.03
N SER A 75 -6.76 -6.09 -18.90
CA SER A 75 -7.90 -5.81 -19.78
C SER A 75 -8.38 -4.37 -19.66
N ARG A 76 -8.42 -3.81 -18.45
CA ARG A 76 -8.72 -2.39 -18.20
C ARG A 76 -7.69 -1.45 -18.83
N ILE A 77 -6.40 -1.78 -18.71
CA ILE A 77 -5.32 -1.05 -19.39
C ILE A 77 -5.50 -1.07 -20.91
N ILE A 78 -5.79 -2.24 -21.49
CA ILE A 78 -6.06 -2.38 -22.92
C ILE A 78 -7.28 -1.54 -23.31
N ALA A 79 -8.38 -1.60 -22.56
CA ALA A 79 -9.58 -0.82 -22.83
C ALA A 79 -9.30 0.69 -22.83
N HIS A 80 -8.48 1.19 -21.90
CA HIS A 80 -8.03 2.60 -21.90
C HIS A 80 -7.24 2.97 -23.16
N LEU A 81 -6.43 2.06 -23.70
CA LEU A 81 -5.66 2.28 -24.92
C LEU A 81 -6.51 2.16 -26.20
N VAL A 82 -7.49 1.25 -26.21
CA VAL A 82 -8.44 1.10 -27.32
C VAL A 82 -9.22 2.39 -27.54
N GLY A 83 -9.70 3.02 -26.45
CA GLY A 83 -10.44 4.28 -26.53
C GLY A 83 -9.62 5.45 -27.10
N GLU A 84 -8.30 5.32 -27.18
CA GLU A 84 -7.37 6.35 -27.66
C GLU A 84 -6.74 6.00 -29.01
N GLY A 85 -7.13 4.86 -29.63
CA GLY A 85 -6.70 4.47 -30.97
C GLY A 85 -5.19 4.19 -31.10
N VAL A 86 -4.52 3.78 -30.03
CA VAL A 86 -3.08 3.47 -30.02
C VAL A 86 -2.80 1.96 -30.07
N GLU A 87 -1.56 1.59 -30.42
CA GLU A 87 -1.10 0.20 -30.52
C GLU A 87 -1.44 -0.60 -29.25
N LEU A 88 -2.17 -1.70 -29.41
CA LEU A 88 -2.62 -2.50 -28.27
C LEU A 88 -1.51 -3.44 -27.80
N PRO A 89 -1.30 -3.55 -26.47
CA PRO A 89 -0.37 -4.54 -25.94
C PRO A 89 -0.98 -5.94 -25.96
N SER A 90 -0.14 -6.95 -25.75
CA SER A 90 -0.60 -8.33 -25.55
C SER A 90 -1.57 -8.44 -24.39
N THR A 91 -2.55 -9.34 -24.51
CA THR A 91 -3.46 -9.73 -23.42
C THR A 91 -2.79 -10.61 -22.37
N ASP A 92 -1.56 -11.05 -22.61
CA ASP A 92 -0.77 -11.81 -21.63
C ASP A 92 -0.41 -10.94 -20.41
N THR A 93 -0.71 -11.48 -19.23
CA THR A 93 -0.43 -10.85 -17.93
C THR A 93 1.03 -10.91 -17.50
N SER A 94 1.88 -11.71 -18.17
CA SER A 94 3.27 -11.95 -17.78
C SER A 94 4.06 -10.65 -17.58
N ALA A 95 3.97 -9.71 -18.53
CA ALA A 95 4.67 -8.44 -18.46
C ALA A 95 4.25 -7.59 -17.24
N TYR A 96 2.96 -7.60 -16.91
CA TYR A 96 2.40 -6.89 -15.77
C TYR A 96 2.81 -7.55 -14.44
N CYS A 97 2.68 -8.87 -14.32
CA CYS A 97 3.09 -9.63 -13.14
C CYS A 97 4.59 -9.44 -12.85
N GLN A 98 5.43 -9.50 -13.89
CA GLN A 98 6.87 -9.26 -13.78
C GLN A 98 7.20 -7.82 -13.39
N ALA A 99 6.41 -6.83 -13.81
CA ALA A 99 6.59 -5.46 -13.38
C ALA A 99 6.23 -5.27 -11.90
N ARG A 100 5.14 -5.90 -11.42
CA ARG A 100 4.73 -5.88 -10.01
C ARG A 100 5.81 -6.46 -9.09
N ILE A 101 6.38 -7.60 -9.44
CA ILE A 101 7.46 -8.26 -8.66
C ILE A 101 8.70 -7.36 -8.52
N ARG A 102 8.95 -6.46 -9.47
CA ARG A 102 10.09 -5.54 -9.44
C ARG A 102 9.89 -4.32 -8.54
N LEU A 103 8.67 -4.07 -8.03
CA LEU A 103 8.43 -2.99 -7.09
C LEU A 103 9.02 -3.40 -5.73
N PRO A 104 10.06 -2.71 -5.22
CA PRO A 104 10.62 -3.05 -3.93
C PRO A 104 9.63 -2.77 -2.80
N GLU A 105 9.66 -3.57 -1.74
CA GLU A 105 8.82 -3.34 -0.56
C GLU A 105 9.07 -1.95 0.06
N LYS A 106 10.34 -1.57 0.21
CA LYS A 106 10.75 -0.25 0.71
C LYS A 106 10.22 0.93 -0.13
N PHE A 107 9.94 0.70 -1.42
CA PHE A 107 9.31 1.71 -2.27
C PHE A 107 7.83 1.90 -1.90
N LEU A 108 7.10 0.81 -1.66
CA LEU A 108 5.71 0.86 -1.21
C LEU A 108 5.61 1.45 0.21
N GLU A 109 6.52 1.07 1.11
CA GLU A 109 6.62 1.60 2.46
C GLU A 109 6.80 3.14 2.46
N LYS A 110 7.76 3.66 1.68
CA LYS A 110 7.96 5.11 1.56
C LYS A 110 6.77 5.85 0.97
N LEU A 111 6.11 5.27 -0.03
CA LEU A 111 4.90 5.84 -0.60
C LEU A 111 3.77 5.89 0.43
N PHE A 112 3.59 4.80 1.18
CA PHE A 112 2.62 4.71 2.26
C PHE A 112 2.82 5.85 3.28
N TYR A 113 4.04 6.04 3.80
CA TYR A 113 4.32 7.13 4.74
C TYR A 113 4.12 8.52 4.14
N LYS A 114 4.48 8.71 2.86
CA LYS A 114 4.29 10.00 2.18
C LYS A 114 2.81 10.35 2.00
N VAL A 115 1.98 9.37 1.68
CA VAL A 115 0.52 9.54 1.60
C VAL A 115 -0.05 9.85 2.98
N ALA A 116 0.35 9.10 4.00
CA ALA A 116 -0.09 9.34 5.37
C ALA A 116 0.23 10.77 5.82
N LEU A 117 1.48 11.21 5.70
CA LEU A 117 1.90 12.57 6.05
C LEU A 117 1.10 13.64 5.29
N GLY A 118 0.93 13.49 3.98
CA GLY A 118 0.17 14.45 3.17
C GLY A 118 -1.33 14.50 3.49
N LEU A 119 -1.88 13.46 4.11
CA LEU A 119 -3.25 13.47 4.64
C LEU A 119 -3.31 14.13 6.02
N GLU A 120 -2.34 13.86 6.89
CA GLU A 120 -2.25 14.49 8.21
C GLU A 120 -2.09 16.01 8.11
N GLU A 121 -1.30 16.52 7.16
CA GLU A 121 -1.12 17.96 6.92
C GLU A 121 -2.41 18.70 6.50
N LYS A 122 -3.45 17.96 6.10
CA LYS A 122 -4.75 18.53 5.68
C LYS A 122 -5.79 18.53 6.80
N VAL A 123 -5.44 18.04 8.00
CA VAL A 123 -6.35 18.05 9.15
C VAL A 123 -6.56 19.49 9.60
N ILE A 124 -7.83 19.88 9.73
CA ILE A 124 -8.26 21.16 10.28
C ILE A 124 -8.80 20.97 11.70
N GLU A 125 -8.85 22.05 12.47
CA GLU A 125 -9.20 22.03 13.90
C GLU A 125 -10.60 21.42 14.15
N GLU A 126 -11.54 21.60 13.22
CA GLU A 126 -12.90 21.09 13.30
C GLU A 126 -12.99 19.56 13.31
N TYR A 127 -11.96 18.87 12.82
CA TYR A 127 -11.88 17.40 12.85
C TYR A 127 -11.17 16.86 14.09
N LEU A 128 -10.65 17.74 14.95
CA LEU A 128 -10.01 17.35 16.19
C LEU A 128 -11.05 17.13 17.28
N TRP A 129 -10.87 16.07 18.07
CA TRP A 129 -11.71 15.82 19.23
C TRP A 129 -11.16 16.61 20.42
N CYS A 130 -11.91 17.63 20.86
CA CYS A 130 -11.48 18.51 21.95
C CYS A 130 -10.09 19.14 21.69
N GLY A 131 -9.80 19.50 20.44
CA GLY A 131 -8.51 20.05 20.02
C GLY A 131 -7.37 19.04 19.97
N ARG A 132 -7.66 17.73 20.00
CA ARG A 132 -6.66 16.65 19.95
C ARG A 132 -6.91 15.71 18.77
N GLU A 133 -5.82 15.20 18.20
CA GLU A 133 -5.90 14.11 17.22
C GLU A 133 -6.23 12.80 17.93
N VAL A 134 -7.19 12.04 17.39
CA VAL A 134 -7.51 10.71 17.90
C VAL A 134 -6.90 9.68 16.97
N LYS A 135 -6.08 8.80 17.53
CA LYS A 135 -5.45 7.69 16.82
C LYS A 135 -6.11 6.38 17.22
N VAL A 136 -6.51 5.56 16.25
CA VAL A 136 -7.20 4.29 16.50
C VAL A 136 -6.23 3.14 16.25
N LEU A 137 -6.12 2.23 17.22
CA LEU A 137 -5.43 0.95 17.07
C LEU A 137 -6.40 -0.13 16.66
N ASP A 138 -6.00 -0.89 15.64
CA ASP A 138 -6.69 -2.12 15.25
C ASP A 138 -5.67 -3.18 14.80
N GLY A 139 -6.08 -4.44 14.86
CA GLY A 139 -5.25 -5.58 14.52
C GLY A 139 -6.01 -6.59 13.65
N SER A 140 -5.31 -7.19 12.70
CA SER A 140 -5.87 -8.25 11.87
C SER A 140 -4.84 -9.33 11.56
N ASN A 141 -5.31 -10.48 11.10
CA ASN A 141 -4.44 -11.56 10.62
C ASN A 141 -4.61 -11.69 9.11
N VAL A 142 -3.49 -11.85 8.40
CA VAL A 142 -3.47 -12.07 6.95
C VAL A 142 -2.80 -13.40 6.63
N SER A 143 -3.34 -14.07 5.62
CA SER A 143 -2.70 -15.24 5.03
C SER A 143 -1.63 -14.79 4.04
N MET A 144 -0.46 -15.41 4.12
CA MET A 144 0.70 -15.12 3.28
C MET A 144 0.88 -16.20 2.21
N PRO A 145 1.49 -15.89 1.06
CA PRO A 145 1.86 -16.90 0.08
C PRO A 145 2.75 -17.97 0.71
N ASP A 146 2.48 -19.24 0.40
CA ASP A 146 3.27 -20.36 0.91
C ASP A 146 4.64 -20.42 0.22
N THR A 147 5.63 -19.80 0.86
CA THR A 147 7.03 -19.79 0.43
C THR A 147 7.92 -20.13 1.62
N LEU A 148 9.10 -20.70 1.36
CA LEU A 148 10.05 -21.04 2.43
C LEU A 148 10.44 -19.81 3.27
N SER A 149 10.55 -18.64 2.65
CA SER A 149 10.84 -17.39 3.37
C SER A 149 9.69 -17.02 4.30
N ASN A 150 8.45 -17.01 3.79
CA ASN A 150 7.27 -16.67 4.60
C ASN A 150 7.00 -17.70 5.69
N GLN A 151 7.20 -18.99 5.44
CA GLN A 151 7.03 -20.03 6.47
C GLN A 151 8.05 -19.89 7.61
N LYS A 152 9.26 -19.42 7.30
CA LYS A 152 10.30 -19.15 8.30
C LYS A 152 9.98 -17.90 9.14
N GLU A 153 9.46 -16.86 8.51
CA GLU A 153 9.20 -15.56 9.16
C GLU A 153 7.83 -15.49 9.82
N TYR A 154 6.81 -16.11 9.24
CA TYR A 154 5.39 -16.06 9.63
C TYR A 154 4.80 -17.47 9.73
N PRO A 155 5.25 -18.30 10.69
CA PRO A 155 4.90 -19.71 10.74
C PRO A 155 3.39 -19.94 10.87
N GLN A 156 2.90 -21.03 10.30
CA GLN A 156 1.51 -21.46 10.42
C GLN A 156 1.13 -21.87 11.86
N HIS A 157 -0.18 -22.05 12.10
CA HIS A 157 -0.69 -22.47 13.41
C HIS A 157 -0.19 -23.87 13.80
N LYS A 158 0.20 -24.06 15.07
CA LYS A 158 0.76 -25.33 15.59
C LYS A 158 -0.18 -26.54 15.47
N ASN A 159 -1.48 -26.29 15.35
CA ASN A 159 -2.50 -27.33 15.19
C ASN A 159 -2.57 -27.90 13.77
N GLN A 160 -1.82 -27.34 12.81
CA GLN A 160 -1.74 -27.89 11.46
C GLN A 160 -0.46 -28.69 11.26
N SER A 161 -0.58 -29.83 10.57
CA SER A 161 0.56 -30.66 10.20
C SER A 161 1.58 -29.88 9.37
N CYS A 162 2.86 -30.25 9.49
CA CYS A 162 3.92 -29.66 8.66
C CYS A 162 3.56 -29.79 7.16
N GLY A 163 3.57 -28.66 6.44
CA GLY A 163 3.18 -28.60 5.02
C GLY A 163 1.68 -28.51 4.75
N CYS A 164 0.84 -28.53 5.78
CA CYS A 164 -0.59 -28.27 5.68
C CYS A 164 -0.87 -26.89 6.30
N GLY A 165 -1.06 -25.86 5.47
CA GLY A 165 -1.38 -24.51 5.96
C GLY A 165 -0.68 -23.42 5.19
N PHE A 166 -1.27 -22.22 5.20
CA PHE A 166 -0.60 -21.03 4.73
C PHE A 166 0.09 -20.32 5.91
N PRO A 167 1.24 -19.68 5.69
CA PRO A 167 1.83 -18.81 6.69
C PRO A 167 0.85 -17.69 7.06
N ILE A 168 0.88 -17.26 8.33
CA ILE A 168 -0.06 -16.27 8.87
C ILE A 168 0.75 -15.15 9.52
N ALA A 169 0.51 -13.93 9.08
CA ALA A 169 1.08 -12.73 9.69
C ALA A 169 -0.01 -11.98 10.47
N LYS A 170 0.39 -11.38 11.59
CA LYS A 170 -0.42 -10.40 12.32
C LYS A 170 -0.04 -9.01 11.85
N ILE A 171 -1.03 -8.18 11.57
CA ILE A 171 -0.84 -6.78 11.21
C ILE A 171 -1.46 -5.93 12.31
N GLY A 172 -0.71 -4.94 12.78
CA GLY A 172 -1.18 -3.89 13.67
C GLY A 172 -1.20 -2.58 12.90
N VAL A 173 -2.25 -1.80 13.07
CA VAL A 173 -2.48 -0.59 12.29
C VAL A 173 -2.85 0.55 13.22
N LEU A 174 -2.28 1.72 12.96
CA LEU A 174 -2.66 2.97 13.60
C LEU A 174 -3.33 3.87 12.57
N PHE A 175 -4.57 4.27 12.83
CA PHE A 175 -5.33 5.19 11.98
C PHE A 175 -5.42 6.56 12.64
N ASN A 176 -5.49 7.63 11.85
CA ASN A 176 -6.02 8.91 12.34
C ASN A 176 -7.52 8.97 12.07
N ILE A 177 -8.34 9.21 13.10
CA ILE A 177 -9.80 9.26 12.95
C ILE A 177 -10.26 10.43 12.07
N ALA A 178 -9.54 11.56 12.10
CA ALA A 178 -9.90 12.77 11.38
C ALA A 178 -9.77 12.59 9.87
N THR A 179 -8.77 11.83 9.42
CA THR A 179 -8.50 11.58 8.00
C THR A 179 -8.99 10.22 7.52
N GLY A 180 -9.21 9.28 8.44
CA GLY A 180 -9.38 7.86 8.13
C GLY A 180 -8.13 7.18 7.58
N ALA A 181 -6.99 7.88 7.55
CA ALA A 181 -5.76 7.37 6.98
C ALA A 181 -5.05 6.42 7.95
N VAL A 182 -4.45 5.36 7.40
CA VAL A 182 -3.47 4.58 8.12
C VAL A 182 -2.17 5.37 8.18
N ILE A 183 -1.69 5.67 9.38
CA ILE A 183 -0.47 6.46 9.62
C ILE A 183 0.75 5.60 9.98
N ALA A 184 0.51 4.42 10.53
CA ALA A 184 1.55 3.44 10.81
C ALA A 184 1.02 2.02 10.69
N LEU A 185 1.91 1.10 10.30
CA LEU A 185 1.61 -0.30 10.14
C LEU A 185 2.80 -1.14 10.61
N VAL A 186 2.51 -2.16 11.41
CA VAL A 186 3.49 -3.15 11.87
C VAL A 186 3.04 -4.53 11.46
N ILE A 187 3.97 -5.37 11.03
CA ILE A 187 3.73 -6.77 10.70
C ILE A 187 4.54 -7.62 11.66
N ASP A 188 3.94 -8.68 12.19
CA ASP A 188 4.57 -9.61 13.11
C ASP A 188 4.03 -11.03 12.93
N VAL A 189 4.58 -11.99 13.67
CA VAL A 189 4.07 -13.36 13.73
C VAL A 189 2.66 -13.41 14.31
N PHE A 190 1.83 -14.35 13.84
CA PHE A 190 0.41 -14.43 14.22
C PHE A 190 0.16 -14.56 15.73
N ASN A 191 1.12 -15.13 16.47
CA ASN A 191 1.01 -15.38 17.91
C ASN A 191 1.52 -14.22 18.76
N THR A 192 1.95 -13.11 18.15
CA THR A 192 2.27 -11.88 18.88
C THR A 192 1.04 -11.35 19.59
N HIS A 193 1.18 -11.04 20.88
CA HIS A 193 0.12 -10.47 21.68
C HIS A 193 -0.21 -9.04 21.22
N ASP A 194 -1.49 -8.65 21.17
CA ASP A 194 -1.93 -7.34 20.66
C ASP A 194 -1.26 -6.16 21.35
N ILE A 195 -1.09 -6.23 22.68
CA ILE A 195 -0.32 -5.23 23.45
C ILE A 195 1.13 -5.08 22.97
N GLN A 196 1.83 -6.18 22.64
CA GLN A 196 3.20 -6.09 22.13
C GLN A 196 3.24 -5.42 20.75
N LEU A 197 2.24 -5.72 19.92
CA LEU A 197 2.06 -5.10 18.60
C LEU A 197 1.77 -3.61 18.73
N ALA A 198 0.86 -3.23 19.64
CA ALA A 198 0.52 -1.83 19.93
C ALA A 198 1.72 -1.02 20.43
N ARG A 199 2.58 -1.61 21.28
CA ARG A 199 3.79 -0.94 21.77
C ARG A 199 4.75 -0.54 20.64
N LYS A 200 4.83 -1.35 19.57
CA LYS A 200 5.62 -0.97 18.38
C LYS A 200 5.02 0.23 17.65
N LEU A 201 3.71 0.45 17.75
CA LEU A 201 3.03 1.60 17.13
C LEU A 201 3.14 2.89 17.95
N TYR A 202 3.62 2.85 19.20
CA TYR A 202 3.71 4.04 20.04
C TYR A 202 4.75 5.05 19.55
N GLU A 203 5.78 4.61 18.83
CA GLU A 203 6.77 5.51 18.25
C GLU A 203 6.17 6.50 17.23
N PHE A 204 4.96 6.21 16.73
CA PHE A 204 4.23 7.05 15.79
C PHE A 204 3.23 8.00 16.45
N LEU A 205 3.05 7.91 17.78
CA LEU A 205 2.18 8.81 18.54
C LEU A 205 2.91 10.09 18.90
N LYS A 206 2.19 11.21 18.88
CA LYS A 206 2.70 12.51 19.32
C LYS A 206 2.17 12.86 20.71
N PRO A 207 2.92 13.65 21.50
CA PRO A 207 2.40 14.18 22.75
C PRO A 207 1.08 14.93 22.52
N GLY A 208 0.05 14.56 23.28
CA GLY A 208 -1.28 15.15 23.18
C GLY A 208 -2.29 14.31 22.40
N ASP A 209 -1.84 13.33 21.61
CA ASP A 209 -2.72 12.39 20.89
C ASP A 209 -3.60 11.60 21.86
N VAL A 210 -4.81 11.29 21.41
CA VAL A 210 -5.75 10.40 22.12
C VAL A 210 -5.72 9.04 21.45
N LEU A 211 -5.25 8.02 22.16
CA LEU A 211 -5.23 6.66 21.66
C LEU A 211 -6.56 5.95 21.97
N LEU A 212 -7.22 5.46 20.93
CA LEU A 212 -8.43 4.65 21.00
C LEU A 212 -8.13 3.22 20.57
N GLY A 213 -8.61 2.24 21.33
CA GLY A 213 -8.51 0.82 20.99
C GLY A 213 -9.69 0.06 21.56
N ASP A 214 -9.93 -1.16 21.05
CA ASP A 214 -10.93 -2.06 21.61
C ASP A 214 -10.47 -2.71 22.94
N ARG A 215 -11.30 -3.61 23.47
CA ARG A 215 -11.01 -4.33 24.72
C ARG A 215 -9.70 -5.11 24.73
N ALA A 216 -9.20 -5.56 23.57
CA ALA A 216 -7.93 -6.27 23.49
C ALA A 216 -6.74 -5.38 23.89
N TYR A 217 -6.96 -4.07 23.94
CA TYR A 217 -5.99 -3.05 24.30
C TYR A 217 -6.24 -2.42 25.69
N GLU A 218 -7.16 -2.94 26.51
CA GLU A 218 -7.52 -2.41 27.84
C GLU A 218 -6.33 -2.30 28.82
N CYS A 219 -5.33 -3.17 28.69
CA CYS A 219 -4.13 -3.17 29.54
C CYS A 219 -3.00 -2.26 29.02
N ILE A 220 -3.29 -1.35 28.08
CA ILE A 220 -2.38 -0.27 27.70
C ILE A 220 -2.36 0.76 28.83
N CYS A 221 -1.23 0.83 29.54
CA CYS A 221 -0.99 1.83 30.58
C CYS A 221 0.25 2.68 30.23
N GLY A 222 0.09 4.01 30.20
CA GLY A 222 1.12 5.05 30.03
C GLY A 222 1.06 5.72 28.65
N PHE A 223 0.76 7.02 28.45
CA PHE A 223 1.12 8.32 29.06
C PHE A 223 2.59 8.75 28.92
N SER A 224 2.87 9.64 27.96
CA SER A 224 3.79 10.80 28.01
C SER A 224 3.71 11.55 26.69
#